data_AF-A0A5E4QG31-F1
#
_entry.id   AF-A0A5E4QG31-F1
#
_cell.length_a   1.000
_cell.length_b   1.000
_cell.length_c   1.000
_cell.angle_alpha   90.00
_cell.angle_beta   90.00
_cell.angle_gamma   90.00
#
_symmetry.space_group_name_H-M   'P 1'
#
loop_
_entity.id
_entity.type
_entity.pdbx_description
1 polymer ?
#
loop_
_entity_poly.entity_id
_entity_poly.type
_entity_poly.pdbx_seq_one_letter_code
_entity_poly.pdbx_strand_id
1 'polypeptide(L)'
;MENDILDSLNDLGYEGHLVDEAFFGKALDGGPKSMDYTKLVHILSEEIKQLCNVEETVNMINDPDESSTFLLELSHLSSRLQSREDKLLLLDYLISELMAAKIVNVDAPKIETPTARDLKEILITLKFNKPPPNITPEILFSKVEAKVKETIQKEVVRPSERQEGSNTNNIQAQT
;
A
#
# COMPACT_ATOMS: atom_id res chain seq x y z
N MET A 1 1.66 -18.05 23.74
CA MET A 1 0.76 -17.01 23.20
C MET A 1 1.51 -15.72 22.94
N GLU A 2 2.16 -15.08 23.94
CA GLU A 2 2.90 -13.82 23.70
C GLU A 2 4.00 -13.95 22.63
N ASN A 3 4.89 -14.94 22.77
CA ASN A 3 5.94 -15.19 21.79
C ASN A 3 5.36 -15.55 20.41
N ASP A 4 4.28 -16.33 20.37
CA ASP A 4 3.62 -16.70 19.11
C ASP A 4 3.04 -15.46 18.40
N ILE A 5 2.51 -14.51 19.15
CA ILE A 5 2.05 -13.21 18.63
C ILE A 5 3.23 -12.39 18.10
N LEU A 6 4.34 -12.31 18.84
CA LEU A 6 5.54 -11.58 18.39
C LEU A 6 6.13 -12.17 17.11
N ASP A 7 6.20 -13.49 17.01
CA ASP A 7 6.63 -14.20 15.80
C ASP A 7 5.67 -13.89 14.64
N SER A 8 4.36 -13.94 14.89
CA SER A 8 3.35 -13.63 13.86
C SER A 8 3.40 -12.17 13.40
N LEU A 9 3.70 -11.22 14.30
CA LEU A 9 3.90 -9.81 13.94
C LEU A 9 5.12 -9.64 13.03
N ASN A 10 6.21 -10.37 13.29
CA ASN A 10 7.39 -10.37 12.42
C ASN A 10 7.06 -10.98 11.04
N ASP A 11 6.33 -12.08 10.99
CA ASP A 11 5.91 -12.73 9.73
C ASP A 11 4.98 -11.82 8.90
N LEU A 12 4.16 -10.99 9.56
CA LEU A 12 3.32 -9.99 8.91
C LEU A 12 4.11 -8.76 8.42
N GLY A 13 5.38 -8.61 8.82
CA GLY A 13 6.23 -7.48 8.47
C GLY A 13 5.98 -6.23 9.30
N TYR A 14 5.47 -6.37 10.54
CA TYR A 14 5.28 -5.23 11.43
C TYR A 14 6.63 -4.68 11.93
N GLU A 15 6.92 -3.41 11.64
CA GLU A 15 8.21 -2.76 11.98
C GLU A 15 8.14 -1.85 13.22
N GLY A 16 7.05 -1.90 14.00
CA GLY A 16 6.90 -1.06 15.19
C GLY A 16 7.68 -1.57 16.40
N HIS A 17 7.89 -0.72 17.41
CA HIS A 17 8.68 -1.05 18.61
C HIS A 17 8.10 -2.17 19.48
N LEU A 18 6.86 -2.58 19.23
CA LEU A 18 6.20 -3.68 19.95
C LEU A 18 6.68 -5.08 19.54
N VAL A 19 7.62 -5.18 18.60
CA VAL A 19 8.37 -6.44 18.37
C VAL A 19 9.31 -6.77 19.53
N ASP A 20 9.64 -5.79 20.38
CA ASP A 20 10.40 -6.01 21.61
C ASP A 20 9.48 -6.44 22.76
N GLU A 21 9.80 -7.58 23.37
CA GLU A 21 9.00 -8.22 24.43
C GLU A 21 8.73 -7.29 25.63
N ALA A 22 9.67 -6.44 26.00
CA ALA A 22 9.52 -5.54 27.13
C ALA A 22 8.53 -4.40 26.83
N PHE A 23 8.58 -3.85 25.61
CA PHE A 23 7.61 -2.84 25.18
C PHE A 23 6.22 -3.44 24.96
N PHE A 24 6.16 -4.65 24.37
CA PHE A 24 4.92 -5.39 24.19
C PHE A 24 4.25 -5.69 25.53
N GLY A 25 5.02 -6.18 26.51
CA GLY A 25 4.50 -6.46 27.85
C GLY A 25 3.92 -5.25 28.55
N LYS A 26 4.57 -4.08 28.44
CA LYS A 26 4.07 -2.80 28.98
C LYS A 26 2.80 -2.35 28.26
N ALA A 27 2.75 -2.51 26.94
CA ALA A 27 1.56 -2.15 26.17
C ALA A 27 0.35 -2.98 26.61
N LEU A 28 0.54 -4.29 26.80
CA LEU A 28 -0.49 -5.20 27.31
C LEU A 28 -0.95 -4.84 28.72
N ASP A 29 -0.03 -4.48 29.62
CA ASP A 29 -0.39 -4.08 30.99
C ASP A 29 -1.31 -2.85 30.97
N GLY A 30 -0.98 -1.84 30.15
CA GLY A 30 -1.84 -0.66 29.96
C GLY A 30 -3.13 -0.91 29.18
N GLY A 31 -3.14 -1.90 28.27
CA GLY A 31 -4.31 -2.35 27.53
C GLY A 31 -5.06 -1.18 26.84
N PRO A 32 -6.38 -1.02 27.05
CA PRO A 32 -7.16 0.06 26.43
C PRO A 32 -6.70 1.49 26.77
N LYS A 33 -5.89 1.67 27.83
CA LYS A 33 -5.29 2.97 28.19
C LYS A 33 -3.88 3.16 27.63
N SER A 34 -3.30 2.12 27.04
CA SER A 34 -1.99 2.19 26.39
C SER A 34 -2.16 2.64 24.95
N MET A 35 -1.55 3.77 24.61
CA MET A 35 -1.50 4.27 23.23
C MET A 35 -0.85 3.26 22.29
N ASP A 36 0.20 2.58 22.75
CA ASP A 36 0.88 1.55 21.97
C ASP A 36 -0.03 0.36 21.66
N TYR A 37 -0.77 -0.12 22.66
CA TYR A 37 -1.68 -1.25 22.49
C TYR A 37 -2.83 -0.90 21.54
N THR A 38 -3.50 0.23 21.76
CA THR A 38 -4.62 0.66 20.91
C THR A 38 -4.16 0.98 19.48
N LYS A 39 -2.94 1.50 19.31
CA LYS A 39 -2.33 1.72 18.01
C LYS A 39 -2.06 0.41 17.27
N LEU A 40 -1.58 -0.62 17.96
CA LEU A 40 -1.40 -1.94 17.35
C LEU A 40 -2.74 -2.53 16.90
N VAL A 41 -3.76 -2.47 17.76
CA VAL A 41 -5.12 -2.91 17.40
C VAL A 41 -5.64 -2.16 16.18
N HIS A 42 -5.50 -0.83 16.16
CA HIS A 42 -5.89 0.00 15.02
C HIS A 42 -5.17 -0.40 13.73
N ILE A 43 -3.85 -0.59 13.75
CA ILE A 43 -3.07 -0.99 12.58
C ILE A 43 -3.57 -2.33 12.01
N LEU A 44 -3.75 -3.33 12.87
CA LEU A 44 -4.24 -4.64 12.45
C LEU A 44 -5.65 -4.55 11.87
N SER A 45 -6.56 -3.82 12.54
CA SER A 45 -7.93 -3.61 12.06
C SER A 45 -7.98 -2.85 10.72
N GLU A 46 -7.13 -1.84 10.53
CA GLU A 46 -7.09 -1.06 9.29
C GLU A 46 -6.55 -1.88 8.11
N GLU A 47 -5.55 -2.75 8.32
CA GLU A 47 -5.10 -3.67 7.28
C GLU A 47 -6.20 -4.66 6.88
N ILE A 48 -6.92 -5.24 7.85
CA ILE A 48 -8.05 -6.13 7.58
C ILE A 48 -9.12 -5.39 6.77
N LYS A 49 -9.45 -4.16 7.17
CA LYS A 49 -10.42 -3.31 6.47
C LYS A 49 -10.04 -3.10 5.00
N GLN A 50 -8.77 -2.79 4.72
CA GLN A 50 -8.26 -2.60 3.37
C GLN A 50 -8.34 -3.88 2.53
N LEU A 51 -8.08 -5.04 3.12
CA LEU A 51 -8.08 -6.33 2.43
C LEU A 51 -9.48 -6.92 2.24
N CYS A 52 -10.39 -6.70 3.19
CA CYS A 52 -11.73 -7.30 3.20
C CYS A 52 -12.83 -6.33 2.76
N ASN A 53 -12.50 -5.08 2.43
CA ASN A 53 -13.44 -4.01 2.05
C ASN A 53 -14.57 -3.82 3.07
N VAL A 54 -14.21 -3.84 4.35
CA VAL A 54 -15.10 -3.56 5.49
C VAL A 54 -15.20 -2.04 5.65
N GLU A 55 -16.33 -1.53 6.16
CA GLU A 55 -16.51 -0.08 6.35
C GLU A 55 -15.94 0.42 7.69
N GLU A 56 -15.95 -0.44 8.70
CA GLU A 56 -15.63 -0.10 10.09
C GLU A 56 -14.19 -0.47 10.47
N THR A 57 -13.61 0.32 11.37
CA THR A 57 -12.29 0.11 11.98
C THR A 57 -12.33 0.62 13.42
N VAL A 58 -11.33 0.22 14.21
CA VAL A 58 -11.15 0.73 15.58
C VAL A 58 -10.03 1.76 15.55
N ASN A 59 -10.25 2.93 16.15
CA ASN A 59 -9.30 4.04 16.15
C ASN A 59 -8.32 3.92 17.33
N MET A 60 -7.08 4.37 17.15
CA MET A 60 -6.15 4.49 18.27
C MET A 60 -6.54 5.66 19.19
N ILE A 61 -6.21 5.56 20.48
CA ILE A 61 -6.40 6.67 21.42
C ILE A 61 -5.26 7.69 21.30
N ASN A 62 -5.57 8.96 21.52
CA ASN A 62 -4.58 10.03 21.67
C ASN A 62 -4.36 10.39 23.15
N ASP A 63 -5.32 10.04 24.02
CA ASP A 63 -5.26 10.24 25.46
C ASP A 63 -5.86 9.03 26.21
N PRO A 64 -5.29 8.61 27.36
CA PRO A 64 -5.84 7.50 28.16
C PRO A 64 -7.31 7.64 28.57
N ASP A 65 -7.84 8.87 28.67
CA ASP A 65 -9.25 9.13 28.99
C ASP A 65 -10.20 8.72 27.84
N GLU A 66 -9.69 8.57 26.61
CA GLU A 66 -10.44 8.08 25.44
C GLU A 66 -10.63 6.56 25.46
N SER A 67 -10.03 5.85 26.43
CA SER A 67 -10.12 4.38 26.54
C SER A 67 -11.55 3.84 26.57
N SER A 68 -12.51 4.60 27.09
CA SER A 68 -13.92 4.21 27.08
C SER A 68 -14.50 4.21 25.66
N THR A 69 -14.13 5.20 24.84
CA THR A 69 -14.53 5.29 23.43
C THR A 69 -13.93 4.14 22.63
N PHE A 70 -12.64 3.86 22.81
CA PHE A 70 -11.97 2.71 22.20
C PHE A 70 -12.68 1.38 22.52
N LEU A 71 -13.05 1.18 23.79
CA LEU A 71 -13.80 -0.01 24.20
C LEU A 71 -15.21 -0.07 23.60
N LEU A 72 -15.86 1.08 23.39
CA LEU A 72 -17.18 1.14 22.74
C LEU A 72 -17.11 0.82 21.25
N GLU A 73 -16.04 1.20 20.55
CA GLU A 73 -15.79 0.80 19.16
C GLU A 73 -15.61 -0.72 19.05
N LEU A 74 -15.04 -1.35 20.09
CA LEU A 74 -14.99 -2.80 20.23
C LEU A 74 -16.31 -3.45 20.69
N SER A 75 -17.36 -2.63 20.86
CA SER A 75 -18.81 -2.86 21.08
C SER A 75 -19.25 -4.08 21.92
N HIS A 76 -18.86 -5.29 21.53
CA HIS A 76 -19.20 -6.56 22.17
C HIS A 76 -18.06 -7.19 22.98
N LEU A 77 -16.83 -6.68 22.87
CA LEU A 77 -15.63 -7.24 23.49
C LEU A 77 -15.16 -6.46 24.72
N SER A 78 -15.76 -5.31 25.02
CA SER A 78 -15.34 -4.42 26.12
C SER A 78 -15.36 -5.10 27.50
N SER A 79 -16.37 -5.93 27.77
CA SER A 79 -16.45 -6.75 28.98
C SER A 79 -15.44 -7.90 29.00
N ARG A 80 -14.90 -8.26 27.83
CA ARG A 80 -13.94 -9.34 27.59
C ARG A 80 -12.51 -8.82 27.37
N LEU A 81 -12.19 -7.58 27.75
CA LEU A 81 -10.85 -6.97 27.62
C LEU A 81 -10.26 -6.59 28.99
N GLN A 82 -10.62 -7.34 30.02
CA GLN A 82 -10.30 -7.02 31.41
C GLN A 82 -8.98 -7.66 31.85
N SER A 83 -8.70 -8.86 31.38
CA SER A 83 -7.48 -9.60 31.73
C SER A 83 -6.37 -9.39 30.71
N ARG A 84 -5.15 -9.80 31.06
CA ARG A 84 -4.03 -9.85 30.11
C ARG A 84 -4.29 -10.87 29.00
N GLU A 85 -4.86 -12.02 29.36
CA GLU A 85 -5.22 -13.09 28.42
C GLU A 85 -6.22 -12.62 27.37
N ASP A 86 -7.25 -11.89 27.81
CA ASP A 86 -8.24 -11.28 26.93
C ASP A 86 -7.64 -10.35 25.87
N LYS A 87 -6.63 -9.56 26.26
CA LYS A 87 -5.91 -8.64 25.37
C LYS A 87 -5.08 -9.42 24.35
N LEU A 88 -4.42 -10.49 24.79
CA LEU A 88 -3.69 -11.39 23.91
C LEU A 88 -4.63 -12.08 22.91
N LEU A 89 -5.79 -12.54 23.37
CA LEU A 89 -6.78 -13.18 22.52
C LEU A 89 -7.32 -12.24 21.44
N LEU A 90 -7.51 -10.94 21.76
CA LEU A 90 -7.88 -9.96 20.75
C LEU A 90 -6.79 -9.82 19.68
N LEU A 91 -5.52 -9.70 20.10
CA LEU A 91 -4.41 -9.56 19.16
C LEU A 91 -4.24 -10.82 18.29
N ASP A 92 -4.29 -12.00 18.89
CA ASP A 92 -4.22 -13.29 18.20
C ASP A 92 -5.37 -13.45 17.19
N TYR A 93 -6.58 -13.06 17.57
CA TYR A 93 -7.74 -13.02 16.66
C TYR A 93 -7.50 -12.10 15.47
N LEU A 94 -7.10 -10.85 15.71
CA LEU A 94 -6.86 -9.87 14.64
C LEU A 94 -5.71 -10.31 13.72
N ILE A 95 -4.64 -10.85 14.27
CA ILE A 95 -3.51 -11.36 13.48
C ILE A 95 -3.95 -12.55 12.63
N SER A 96 -4.72 -13.49 13.21
CA SER A 96 -5.25 -14.65 12.48
C SER A 96 -6.19 -14.24 11.34
N GLU A 97 -7.09 -13.28 11.59
CA GLU A 97 -7.98 -12.72 10.55
C GLU A 97 -7.19 -11.99 9.46
N LEU A 98 -6.16 -11.22 9.84
CA LEU A 98 -5.30 -10.53 8.88
C LEU A 98 -4.52 -11.53 8.01
N MET A 99 -3.97 -12.59 8.60
CA MET A 99 -3.32 -13.66 7.84
C MET A 99 -4.30 -14.37 6.90
N ALA A 100 -5.51 -14.69 7.37
CA ALA A 100 -6.56 -15.29 6.54
C ALA A 100 -6.96 -14.36 5.39
N ALA A 101 -7.16 -13.07 5.66
CA ALA A 101 -7.46 -12.05 4.67
C ALA A 101 -6.33 -11.93 3.63
N LYS A 102 -5.06 -11.94 4.06
CA LYS A 102 -3.90 -11.94 3.16
C LYS A 102 -3.91 -13.19 2.28
N ILE A 103 -4.12 -14.39 2.85
CA ILE A 103 -4.19 -15.67 2.11
C ILE A 103 -5.29 -15.64 1.04
N VAL A 104 -6.50 -15.21 1.40
CA VAL A 104 -7.65 -15.12 0.46
C VAL A 104 -7.36 -14.11 -0.65
N ASN A 105 -6.63 -13.04 -0.34
CA ASN A 105 -6.27 -11.99 -1.30
C ASN A 105 -4.93 -12.22 -2.02
N VAL A 106 -4.23 -13.35 -1.83
CA VAL A 106 -2.96 -13.65 -2.54
C VAL A 106 -3.15 -13.60 -4.06
N ASP A 107 -4.32 -14.02 -4.54
CA ASP A 107 -4.70 -14.03 -5.96
C ASP A 107 -5.60 -12.84 -6.36
N ALA A 108 -5.95 -11.95 -5.42
CA ALA A 108 -6.70 -10.75 -5.75
C ALA A 108 -5.81 -9.81 -6.58
N PRO A 109 -6.35 -9.11 -7.60
CA PRO A 109 -5.60 -8.11 -8.33
C PRO A 109 -5.14 -7.04 -7.33
N LYS A 110 -3.84 -7.05 -7.01
CA LYS A 110 -3.21 -6.04 -6.13
C LYS A 110 -3.70 -4.68 -6.59
N ILE A 111 -4.29 -3.90 -5.68
CA ILE A 111 -4.64 -2.51 -5.93
C ILE A 111 -3.36 -1.85 -6.45
N GLU A 112 -3.35 -1.55 -7.74
CA GLU A 112 -2.17 -1.03 -8.42
C GLU A 112 -1.87 0.33 -7.79
N THR A 113 -0.70 0.46 -7.15
CA THR A 113 -0.31 1.75 -6.59
C THR A 113 -0.24 2.79 -7.72
N PRO A 114 -0.49 4.08 -7.45
CA PRO A 114 -0.33 5.12 -8.47
C PRO A 114 1.05 5.04 -9.14
N THR A 115 2.10 4.78 -8.36
CA THR A 115 3.46 4.55 -8.87
C THR A 115 3.58 3.34 -9.80
N ALA A 116 2.94 2.21 -9.47
CA ALA A 116 2.95 1.02 -10.33
C ALA A 116 2.19 1.27 -11.64
N ARG A 117 1.08 2.01 -11.58
CA ARG A 117 0.30 2.42 -12.74
C ARG A 117 1.10 3.34 -13.65
N ASP A 118 1.72 4.39 -13.09
CA ASP A 118 2.55 5.33 -13.86
C ASP A 118 3.73 4.61 -14.53
N LEU A 119 4.39 3.71 -13.81
CA LEU A 119 5.48 2.90 -14.35
C LEU A 119 4.99 2.03 -15.53
N LYS A 120 3.82 1.41 -15.40
CA LYS A 120 3.20 0.63 -16.48
C LYS A 120 2.84 1.50 -17.68
N GLU A 121 2.27 2.68 -17.47
CA GLU A 121 1.96 3.63 -18.54
C GLU A 121 3.22 4.10 -19.27
N ILE A 122 4.33 4.35 -18.55
CA ILE A 122 5.64 4.64 -19.13
C ILE A 122 6.12 3.49 -20.00
N LEU A 123 6.06 2.25 -19.50
CA LEU A 123 6.49 1.06 -20.25
C LEU A 123 5.67 0.86 -21.53
N ILE A 124 4.35 1.05 -21.47
CA ILE A 124 3.45 0.97 -22.63
C ILE A 124 3.78 2.08 -23.63
N THR A 125 3.97 3.31 -23.15
CA THR A 125 4.28 4.49 -23.99
C THR A 125 5.61 4.33 -24.72
N LEU A 126 6.62 3.80 -24.04
CA LEU A 126 7.93 3.47 -24.61
C LEU A 126 7.92 2.17 -25.44
N LYS A 127 6.76 1.52 -25.58
CA LYS A 127 6.52 0.30 -26.35
C LYS A 127 7.37 -0.89 -25.89
N PHE A 128 7.57 -1.02 -24.58
CA PHE A 128 8.15 -2.22 -24.02
C PHE A 128 7.20 -3.41 -24.17
N ASN A 129 7.77 -4.56 -24.53
CA ASN A 129 7.06 -5.83 -24.43
C ASN A 129 6.89 -6.20 -22.95
N LYS A 130 5.91 -7.07 -22.66
CA LYS A 130 5.69 -7.59 -21.31
C LYS A 130 7.02 -8.08 -20.72
N PRO A 131 7.45 -7.55 -19.56
CA PRO A 131 8.74 -7.93 -19.00
C PRO A 131 8.78 -9.43 -18.68
N PRO A 132 9.93 -10.10 -18.87
CA PRO A 132 10.07 -11.49 -18.48
C PRO A 132 9.88 -11.63 -16.96
N PRO A 133 9.35 -12.77 -16.48
CA PRO A 133 8.97 -12.95 -15.08
C PRO A 133 10.13 -12.86 -14.08
N ASN A 134 11.39 -12.93 -14.55
CA ASN A 134 12.61 -12.86 -13.76
C ASN A 134 13.39 -11.54 -13.93
N ILE A 135 12.77 -10.48 -14.45
CA ILE A 135 13.44 -9.19 -14.59
C ILE A 135 13.69 -8.54 -13.21
N THR A 136 14.91 -8.07 -12.97
CA THR A 136 15.21 -7.28 -11.76
C THR A 136 14.87 -5.81 -11.97
N PRO A 137 14.59 -5.04 -10.90
CA PRO A 137 14.34 -3.60 -11.00
C PRO A 137 15.49 -2.86 -11.71
N GLU A 138 16.74 -3.20 -11.40
CA GLU A 138 17.93 -2.56 -11.99
C GLU A 138 17.96 -2.73 -13.52
N ILE A 139 17.68 -3.95 -14.00
CA ILE A 139 17.65 -4.25 -15.43
C ILE A 139 16.47 -3.54 -16.10
N LEU A 140 15.31 -3.49 -15.44
CA LEU A 140 14.14 -2.79 -15.95
C LEU A 140 14.41 -1.29 -16.11
N PHE A 141 14.87 -0.62 -15.04
CA PHE A 141 15.13 0.82 -15.07
C PHE A 141 16.28 1.19 -16.01
N SER A 142 17.34 0.37 -16.10
CA SER A 142 18.43 0.57 -17.07
C SER A 142 17.92 0.55 -18.52
N LYS A 143 17.01 -0.37 -18.84
CA LYS A 143 16.39 -0.44 -20.17
C LYS A 143 15.49 0.76 -20.45
N VAL A 144 14.69 1.18 -19.47
CA VAL A 144 13.83 2.37 -19.57
C VAL A 144 14.69 3.61 -19.84
N GLU A 145 15.77 3.81 -19.08
CA GLU A 145 16.68 4.94 -19.24
C GLU A 145 17.28 4.99 -20.65
N ALA A 146 17.80 3.85 -21.14
CA ALA A 146 18.35 3.75 -22.49
C ALA A 146 17.31 4.10 -23.58
N LYS A 147 16.07 3.63 -23.42
CA LYS A 147 15.00 3.87 -24.39
C LYS A 147 14.53 5.32 -24.41
N VAL A 148 14.48 5.97 -23.24
CA VAL A 148 14.16 7.40 -23.12
C VAL A 148 15.24 8.23 -23.83
N LYS A 149 16.53 7.96 -23.58
CA LYS A 149 17.65 8.65 -24.26
C LYS A 149 17.57 8.50 -25.78
N GLU A 150 17.31 7.29 -26.28
CA GLU A 150 17.14 7.01 -27.71
C GLU A 150 15.99 7.83 -28.31
N THR A 151 14.86 7.89 -27.61
CA THR A 151 13.65 8.58 -28.08
C THR A 151 13.86 10.09 -28.16
N ILE A 152 14.51 10.67 -27.14
CA ILE A 152 14.85 12.10 -27.11
C ILE A 152 15.84 12.45 -28.23
N GLN A 153 16.88 11.64 -28.44
CA GLN A 153 17.84 11.88 -29.52
C GLN A 153 17.20 11.82 -30.91
N LYS A 154 16.22 10.94 -31.13
CA LYS A 154 15.47 10.86 -32.39
C LYS A 154 14.55 12.06 -32.64
N GLU A 155 13.99 12.66 -31.58
CA GLU A 155 13.20 13.89 -31.70
C GLU A 155 14.06 15.11 -32.04
N VAL A 156 15.22 15.26 -31.39
CA VAL A 156 16.12 16.42 -31.59
C VAL A 156 16.72 16.48 -33.01
N VAL A 157 16.76 15.36 -33.72
CA VAL A 157 17.40 15.26 -35.05
C VAL A 157 16.42 15.46 -36.22
N ARG A 158 15.11 15.63 -35.99
CA ARG A 158 14.16 15.91 -37.10
C ARG A 158 14.22 17.39 -37.51
N PRO A 159 14.75 17.74 -38.69
CA PRO A 159 14.66 19.11 -39.20
C PRO A 159 13.19 19.41 -39.51
N SER A 160 12.71 20.57 -39.09
CA SER A 160 11.36 21.04 -39.34
C SER A 160 11.13 21.20 -40.85
N GLU A 161 10.46 20.25 -41.49
CA GLU A 161 9.97 20.44 -42.86
C GLU A 161 8.82 21.47 -42.84
N ARG A 162 9.16 22.75 -43.04
CA ARG A 162 8.20 23.79 -43.43
C ARG A 162 7.69 23.47 -44.83
N GLN A 163 6.42 23.12 -44.97
CA GLN A 163 5.72 23.30 -46.24
C GLN A 163 5.36 24.78 -46.41
N GLU A 164 6.24 25.54 -47.09
CA GLU A 164 5.82 26.74 -47.81
C GLU A 164 5.13 26.30 -49.10
N GLY A 165 3.81 26.47 -49.15
CA GLY A 165 2.99 26.12 -50.30
C GLY A 165 1.80 27.06 -50.40
N SER A 166 2.06 28.35 -50.53
CA SER A 166 1.05 29.35 -50.89
C SER A 166 1.68 30.32 -51.86
N ASN A 167 1.42 30.14 -53.15
CA ASN A 167 1.18 31.31 -53.98
C ASN A 167 0.20 31.02 -55.10
N THR A 168 -0.88 31.79 -55.03
CA THR A 168 -2.02 31.91 -55.93
C THR A 168 -1.66 32.68 -57.20
N ASN A 169 -2.51 32.46 -58.22
CA ASN A 169 -2.78 33.30 -59.40
C ASN A 169 -1.87 33.14 -60.62
N ASN A 170 -2.46 32.66 -61.73
CA ASN A 170 -2.90 33.61 -62.74
C ASN A 170 -4.03 33.05 -63.62
N ILE A 171 -5.14 33.80 -63.66
CA ILE A 171 -6.27 33.61 -64.56
C ILE A 171 -5.86 34.23 -65.91
N GLN A 172 -5.84 33.45 -66.98
CA GLN A 172 -5.88 34.00 -68.34
C GLN A 172 -7.17 33.58 -69.03
N ALA A 173 -7.96 34.61 -69.31
CA ALA A 173 -9.13 34.60 -70.17
C ALA A 173 -8.73 34.28 -71.62
N GLN A 174 -9.60 33.59 -72.35
CA GLN A 174 -9.73 33.80 -73.79
C GLN A 174 -11.13 33.37 -74.26
N THR A 175 -11.84 34.39 -74.74
CA THR A 175 -12.93 34.32 -75.72
C THR A 175 -12.37 34.04 -77.11
#